data_AF-A0A9D1L0K1-F1
#
_entry.id   AF-A0A9D1L0K1-F1
#
_cell.length_a   1.000
_cell.length_b   1.000
_cell.length_c   1.000
_cell.angle_alpha   90.00
_cell.angle_beta   90.00
_cell.angle_gamma   90.00
#
_symmetry.space_group_name_H-M   'P 1'
#
loop_
_entity.id
_entity.type
_entity.pdbx_description
1 polymer ?
#
loop_
_entity_poly.entity_id
_entity_poly.type
_entity_poly.pdbx_seq_one_letter_code
_entity_poly.pdbx_strand_id
1 'polypeptide(L)'
;MTGKIDTYSFRCGVIDAFSEVVHAGVKRIAFSHATTDYQLFLDDVAYARITCQKYDTKMYVEEEMLTTDLFAKSTSYHHYVVILYLHDEDLESYLALKAKKRACQAAGTYDQHRHEIATALGKLLSYSDERIEAFIKQNHDKED
;
A
#
# COMPACT_ATOMS: atom_id res chain seq x y z
N MET A 1 -31.41 -6.70 14.55
CA MET A 1 -30.15 -7.43 14.77
C MET A 1 -29.01 -6.50 14.42
N THR A 2 -28.29 -5.98 15.39
CA THR A 2 -27.03 -5.26 15.14
C THR A 2 -25.91 -6.29 15.09
N GLY A 3 -25.72 -6.94 13.94
CA GLY A 3 -24.64 -7.90 13.74
C GLY A 3 -23.31 -7.17 13.74
N LYS A 4 -22.47 -7.40 14.76
CA LYS A 4 -21.09 -6.90 14.78
C LYS A 4 -20.30 -7.73 13.76
N ILE A 5 -19.81 -7.07 12.72
CA ILE A 5 -18.91 -7.70 11.74
C ILE A 5 -17.61 -8.07 12.48
N ASP A 6 -17.15 -9.30 12.34
CA ASP A 6 -15.89 -9.74 12.89
C ASP A 6 -14.70 -9.18 12.07
N THR A 7 -13.52 -9.12 12.68
CA THR A 7 -12.34 -8.50 12.07
C THR A 7 -11.91 -9.19 10.77
N TYR A 8 -12.07 -10.52 10.68
CA TYR A 8 -11.71 -11.25 9.47
C TYR A 8 -12.64 -10.88 8.31
N SER A 9 -13.96 -10.92 8.54
CA SER A 9 -14.95 -10.51 7.55
C SER A 9 -14.76 -9.06 7.09
N PHE A 10 -14.42 -8.15 8.01
CA PHE A 10 -14.13 -6.76 7.67
C PHE A 10 -12.91 -6.63 6.73
N ARG A 11 -11.79 -7.29 7.06
CA ARG A 11 -10.57 -7.25 6.24
C ARG A 11 -10.78 -7.87 4.85
N CYS A 12 -11.51 -8.99 4.79
CA CYS A 12 -11.90 -9.61 3.53
C CYS A 12 -12.72 -8.66 2.66
N GLY A 13 -13.70 -7.96 3.24
CA GLY A 13 -14.49 -6.96 2.52
C GLY A 13 -13.64 -5.81 1.95
N VAL A 14 -12.60 -5.38 2.67
CA VAL A 14 -11.66 -4.35 2.19
C VAL A 14 -10.84 -4.85 1.00
N ILE A 15 -10.33 -6.09 1.06
CA ILE A 15 -9.58 -6.70 -0.03
C ILE A 15 -10.47 -6.88 -1.27
N ASP A 16 -11.70 -7.37 -1.11
CA ASP A 16 -12.64 -7.57 -2.22
C ASP A 16 -12.96 -6.23 -2.91
N ALA A 17 -13.30 -5.20 -2.13
CA ALA A 17 -13.60 -3.88 -2.65
C ALA A 17 -12.39 -3.25 -3.38
N PHE A 18 -11.19 -3.34 -2.81
CA PHE A 18 -10.02 -2.77 -3.48
C PHE A 18 -9.60 -3.52 -4.73
N SER A 19 -9.77 -4.84 -4.76
CA SER A 19 -9.52 -5.60 -5.98
C SER A 19 -10.49 -5.23 -7.10
N GLU A 20 -11.77 -5.02 -6.79
CA GLU A 20 -12.76 -4.52 -7.75
C GLU A 20 -12.37 -3.14 -8.30
N VAL A 21 -11.95 -2.23 -7.43
CA VAL A 21 -11.54 -0.86 -7.80
C VAL A 21 -10.27 -0.87 -8.66
N VAL A 22 -9.34 -1.79 -8.41
CA VAL A 22 -8.15 -1.99 -9.26
C VAL A 22 -8.54 -2.57 -10.61
N HIS A 23 -9.40 -3.60 -10.64
CA HIS A 23 -9.92 -4.17 -11.88
C HIS A 23 -10.63 -3.12 -12.75
N ALA A 24 -11.42 -2.25 -12.13
CA ALA A 24 -12.12 -1.15 -12.82
C ALA A 24 -11.19 -0.03 -13.34
N GLY A 25 -9.87 -0.11 -13.09
CA GLY A 25 -8.90 0.89 -13.52
C GLY A 25 -8.94 2.20 -12.74
N VAL A 26 -9.66 2.25 -11.60
CA VAL A 26 -9.76 3.45 -10.75
C VAL A 26 -8.48 3.61 -9.93
N LYS A 27 -7.92 2.50 -9.44
CA LYS A 27 -6.63 2.45 -8.76
C LYS A 27 -5.59 1.71 -9.60
N ARG A 28 -4.39 2.28 -9.72
CA ARG A 28 -3.24 1.58 -10.31
C ARG A 28 -2.79 0.44 -9.40
N ILE A 29 -2.56 0.76 -8.11
CA ILE A 29 -2.39 -0.23 -7.04
C ILE A 29 -3.27 0.09 -5.83
N ALA A 30 -3.56 -0.94 -5.04
CA ALA A 30 -4.20 -0.80 -3.74
C ALA A 30 -3.49 -1.65 -2.68
N PHE A 31 -3.56 -1.20 -1.43
CA PHE A 31 -3.01 -1.91 -0.28
C PHE A 31 -4.15 -2.54 0.52
N SER A 32 -3.95 -3.78 0.98
CA SER A 32 -4.77 -4.33 2.05
C SER A 32 -4.52 -3.56 3.36
N HIS A 33 -5.17 -3.98 4.44
CA HIS A 33 -4.85 -3.42 5.75
C HIS A 33 -3.41 -3.78 6.15
N ALA A 34 -2.58 -2.74 6.28
CA ALA A 34 -1.25 -2.86 6.87
C ALA A 34 -1.37 -3.43 8.29
N THR A 35 -0.52 -4.41 8.62
CA THR A 35 -0.54 -5.04 9.94
C THR A 35 0.85 -5.50 10.35
N THR A 36 1.12 -5.54 11.65
CA THR A 36 2.31 -6.18 12.22
C THR A 36 2.05 -7.64 12.64
N ASP A 37 0.80 -8.09 12.60
CA ASP A 37 0.42 -9.46 12.91
C ASP A 37 0.57 -10.34 11.67
N TYR A 38 1.57 -11.22 11.71
CA TYR A 38 1.89 -12.10 10.58
C TYR A 38 0.78 -13.12 10.31
N GLN A 39 0.04 -13.58 11.33
CA GLN A 39 -1.04 -14.54 11.11
C GLN A 39 -2.22 -13.88 10.39
N LEU A 40 -2.60 -12.67 10.80
CA LEU A 40 -3.62 -11.90 10.09
C LEU A 40 -3.18 -11.56 8.65
N PHE A 41 -1.89 -11.32 8.45
CA PHE A 41 -1.34 -11.12 7.11
C PHE A 41 -1.45 -12.36 6.23
N LEU A 42 -1.16 -13.56 6.75
CA LEU A 42 -1.32 -14.81 6.00
C LEU A 42 -2.79 -15.07 5.63
N ASP A 43 -3.73 -14.72 6.51
CA ASP A 43 -5.17 -14.81 6.21
C ASP A 43 -5.56 -13.85 5.08
N ASP A 44 -5.07 -12.60 5.11
CA ASP A 44 -5.24 -11.63 4.03
C ASP A 44 -4.63 -12.14 2.71
N VAL A 45 -3.43 -12.73 2.74
CA VAL A 45 -2.78 -13.32 1.56
C VAL A 45 -3.63 -14.44 0.98
N ALA A 46 -4.15 -15.33 1.82
CA ALA A 46 -5.01 -16.43 1.37
C ALA A 46 -6.29 -15.91 0.71
N TYR A 47 -6.94 -14.92 1.32
CA TYR A 47 -8.18 -14.34 0.77
C TYR A 47 -7.92 -13.53 -0.51
N ALA A 48 -6.85 -12.73 -0.55
CA ALA A 48 -6.48 -11.96 -1.74
C ALA A 48 -6.25 -12.85 -2.97
N ARG A 49 -5.72 -14.08 -2.82
CA ARG A 49 -5.60 -15.03 -3.93
C ARG A 49 -6.95 -15.38 -4.56
N ILE A 50 -7.96 -15.60 -3.73
CA ILE A 50 -9.32 -15.93 -4.17
C ILE A 50 -9.93 -14.71 -4.89
N THR A 51 -9.80 -13.53 -4.28
CA THR A 51 -10.30 -12.27 -4.83
C THR A 51 -9.64 -11.91 -6.16
N CYS A 52 -8.32 -12.11 -6.29
CA CYS A 52 -7.59 -11.86 -7.53
C CYS A 52 -8.08 -12.75 -8.67
N GLN A 53 -8.36 -14.03 -8.39
CA GLN A 53 -8.97 -14.93 -9.37
C GLN A 53 -10.37 -14.47 -9.80
N LYS A 54 -11.17 -13.94 -8.87
CA LYS A 54 -12.52 -13.44 -9.14
C LYS A 54 -12.54 -12.22 -10.06
N TYR A 55 -11.60 -11.28 -9.87
CA TYR A 55 -11.56 -10.02 -10.61
C TYR A 55 -10.48 -9.96 -11.70
N ASP A 56 -9.78 -11.05 -12.00
CA ASP A 56 -8.65 -11.08 -12.94
C ASP A 56 -7.59 -10.00 -12.64
N THR A 57 -7.30 -9.82 -11.34
CA THR A 57 -6.24 -8.95 -10.84
C THR A 57 -5.07 -9.80 -10.33
N LYS A 58 -3.98 -9.14 -9.95
CA LYS A 58 -2.77 -9.74 -9.41
C LYS A 58 -2.51 -9.24 -7.99
N MET A 59 -1.69 -9.98 -7.26
CA MET A 59 -1.25 -9.61 -5.92
C MET A 59 0.25 -9.77 -5.74
N TYR A 60 0.82 -8.94 -4.88
CA TYR A 60 2.20 -9.04 -4.40
C TYR A 60 2.19 -9.09 -2.87
N VAL A 61 2.96 -10.03 -2.32
CA VAL A 61 3.12 -10.25 -0.87
C VAL A 61 4.23 -9.31 -0.41
N GLU A 62 3.87 -8.20 0.23
CA GLU A 62 4.82 -7.21 0.70
C GLU A 62 5.03 -7.37 2.20
N GLU A 63 6.21 -7.88 2.57
CA GLU A 63 6.57 -8.11 3.96
C GLU A 63 7.20 -6.87 4.63
N GLU A 64 7.64 -5.90 3.84
CA GLU A 64 8.22 -4.65 4.31
C GLU A 64 7.61 -3.49 3.52
N MET A 65 6.42 -3.04 3.95
CA MET A 65 5.73 -1.92 3.32
C MET A 65 6.64 -0.69 3.18
N LEU A 66 6.66 -0.10 1.98
CA LEU A 66 7.36 1.15 1.70
C LEU A 66 6.86 2.28 2.62
N THR A 67 7.61 2.56 3.68
CA THR A 67 7.43 3.75 4.52
C THR A 67 7.83 5.00 3.72
N THR A 68 6.98 6.03 3.72
CA THR A 68 7.26 7.36 3.16
C THR A 68 6.55 8.40 4.02
N ASP A 69 6.84 9.69 3.82
CA ASP A 69 6.10 10.77 4.47
C ASP A 69 4.60 10.86 4.08
N LEU A 70 4.13 10.06 3.10
CA LEU A 70 2.72 10.01 2.70
C LEU A 70 1.82 9.44 3.82
N PHE A 71 2.33 8.50 4.62
CA PHE A 71 1.61 7.87 5.73
C PHE A 71 2.42 7.97 7.01
N ALA A 72 1.75 7.92 8.16
CA ALA A 72 2.44 7.89 9.44
C ALA A 72 3.40 6.70 9.50
N LYS A 73 4.63 6.95 9.93
CA LYS A 73 5.68 5.93 10.10
C LYS A 73 5.16 4.78 10.97
N SER A 74 4.46 5.09 12.06
CA SER A 74 3.81 4.12 12.96
C SER A 74 2.82 3.17 12.29
N THR A 75 2.27 3.54 11.13
CA THR A 75 1.29 2.72 10.38
C THR A 75 1.86 2.01 9.16
N SER A 76 3.14 2.23 8.85
CA SER A 76 3.78 1.67 7.64
C SER A 76 5.12 0.98 7.92
N TYR A 77 5.84 1.38 8.96
CA TYR A 77 7.12 0.79 9.34
C TYR A 77 6.95 -0.63 9.89
N HIS A 78 7.65 -1.61 9.32
CA HIS A 78 7.53 -3.05 9.66
C HIS A 78 6.12 -3.63 9.52
N HIS A 79 5.28 -3.02 8.69
CA HIS A 79 3.96 -3.57 8.41
C HIS A 79 4.01 -4.47 7.18
N TYR A 80 3.35 -5.61 7.29
CA TYR A 80 3.00 -6.49 6.19
C TYR A 80 1.76 -5.94 5.47
N VAL A 81 1.73 -6.07 4.15
CA VAL A 81 0.58 -5.66 3.32
C VAL A 81 0.48 -6.51 2.06
N VAL A 82 -0.74 -6.73 1.58
CA VAL A 82 -0.96 -7.27 0.23
C VAL A 82 -1.15 -6.11 -0.73
N ILE A 83 -0.36 -6.07 -1.81
CA ILE A 83 -0.53 -5.09 -2.88
C ILE A 83 -1.36 -5.73 -3.98
N LEU A 84 -2.51 -5.15 -4.28
CA LEU A 84 -3.40 -5.53 -5.38
C LEU A 84 -3.10 -4.62 -6.58
N TYR A 85 -2.92 -5.21 -7.76
CA TYR A 85 -2.58 -4.48 -8.99
C TYR A 85 -3.13 -5.22 -10.23
N LEU A 86 -3.21 -4.53 -11.36
CA LEU A 86 -3.63 -5.13 -12.64
C LEU A 86 -2.46 -5.21 -13.63
N HIS A 87 -1.73 -4.11 -13.80
CA HIS A 87 -0.62 -3.99 -14.75
C HIS A 87 0.72 -4.18 -14.04
N ASP A 88 1.62 -4.98 -14.65
CA ASP A 88 2.92 -5.30 -14.06
C ASP A 88 3.79 -4.04 -13.90
N GLU A 89 3.66 -3.07 -14.81
CA GLU A 89 4.35 -1.77 -14.75
C GLU A 89 4.05 -0.97 -13.47
N ASP A 90 2.86 -1.15 -12.88
CA ASP A 90 2.47 -0.48 -11.64
C ASP A 90 3.18 -1.10 -10.44
N LEU A 91 3.29 -2.44 -10.41
CA LEU A 91 4.08 -3.14 -9.39
C LEU A 91 5.57 -2.82 -9.57
N GLU A 92 6.09 -2.84 -10.80
CA GLU A 92 7.48 -2.49 -11.10
C GLU A 92 7.81 -1.07 -10.64
N SER A 93 6.90 -0.11 -10.86
CA SER A 93 7.03 1.26 -10.36
C SER A 93 7.13 1.31 -8.83
N TYR A 94 6.30 0.53 -8.12
CA TYR A 94 6.37 0.44 -6.66
C TYR A 94 7.71 -0.15 -6.19
N LEU A 95 8.17 -1.24 -6.81
CA LEU A 95 9.45 -1.87 -6.48
C LEU A 95 10.64 -0.95 -6.80
N ALA A 96 10.56 -0.19 -7.89
CA ALA A 96 11.55 0.82 -8.25
C ALA A 96 11.60 1.96 -7.22
N LEU A 97 10.47 2.38 -6.66
CA LEU A 97 10.46 3.35 -5.56
C LEU A 97 11.12 2.80 -4.30
N LYS A 98 10.88 1.53 -3.94
CA LYS A 98 11.59 0.87 -2.83
C LYS A 98 13.10 0.85 -3.07
N ALA A 99 13.53 0.47 -4.28
CA ALA A 99 14.94 0.44 -4.65
C ALA A 99 15.57 1.85 -4.61
N LYS A 100 14.87 2.86 -5.14
CA LYS A 100 15.32 4.26 -5.12
C LYS A 100 15.51 4.75 -3.69
N LYS A 101 14.53 4.51 -2.80
CA LYS A 101 14.64 4.87 -1.38
C LYS A 101 15.90 4.25 -0.76
N ARG A 102 16.12 2.94 -0.94
CA ARG A 102 17.29 2.24 -0.42
C ARG A 102 18.60 2.83 -0.96
N ALA A 103 18.65 3.17 -2.25
CA ALA A 103 19.82 3.80 -2.87
C ALA A 103 20.10 5.20 -2.28
N CYS A 104 19.07 6.03 -2.11
CA CYS A 104 19.22 7.36 -1.50
C CYS A 104 19.65 7.26 -0.02
N GLN A 105 19.15 6.28 0.73
CA GLN A 105 19.58 6.02 2.10
C GLN A 105 21.06 5.61 2.16
N ALA A 106 21.48 4.69 1.28
CA ALA A 106 22.88 4.27 1.19
C ALA A 106 23.81 5.42 0.78
N ALA A 107 23.33 6.36 -0.04
CA ALA A 107 24.07 7.55 -0.47
C ALA A 107 24.01 8.72 0.52
N GLY A 108 23.21 8.64 1.60
CA GLY A 108 22.99 9.76 2.52
C GLY A 108 22.22 10.94 1.91
N THR A 109 21.49 10.72 0.82
CA THR A 109 20.72 11.75 0.10
C THR A 109 19.21 11.62 0.29
N TYR A 110 18.75 10.70 1.15
CA TYR A 110 17.32 10.41 1.32
C TYR A 110 16.48 11.66 1.62
N ASP A 111 16.94 12.54 2.50
CA ASP A 111 16.22 13.78 2.86
C ASP A 111 15.87 14.66 1.66
N GLN A 112 16.71 14.67 0.62
CA GLN A 112 16.48 15.44 -0.60
C GLN A 112 15.40 14.81 -1.50
N HIS A 113 15.10 13.52 -1.31
CA HIS A 113 14.18 12.74 -2.13
C HIS A 113 12.90 12.31 -1.39
N ARG A 114 12.76 12.57 -0.08
CA ARG A 114 11.60 12.17 0.73
C ARG A 114 10.26 12.57 0.11
N HIS A 115 10.12 13.86 -0.22
CA HIS A 115 8.91 14.39 -0.81
C HIS A 115 8.63 13.79 -2.20
N GLU A 116 9.67 13.64 -3.03
CA GLU A 116 9.54 13.04 -4.36
C GLU A 116 9.03 11.59 -4.29
N ILE A 117 9.61 10.78 -3.40
CA ILE A 117 9.26 9.36 -3.22
C ILE A 117 7.85 9.23 -2.63
N ALA A 118 7.49 10.06 -1.64
CA ALA A 118 6.13 10.09 -1.08
C ALA A 118 5.08 10.47 -2.14
N THR A 119 5.38 11.47 -2.97
CA THR A 119 4.51 11.91 -4.06
C THR A 119 4.35 10.81 -5.11
N ALA A 120 5.43 10.15 -5.51
CA ALA A 120 5.37 9.05 -6.46
C ALA A 120 4.54 7.86 -5.94
N LEU A 121 4.67 7.51 -4.66
CA LEU A 121 3.82 6.49 -4.03
C LEU A 121 2.35 6.91 -4.04
N GLY A 122 2.05 8.18 -3.72
CA GLY A 122 0.69 8.70 -3.74
C GLY A 122 0.04 8.64 -5.13
N LYS A 123 0.84 8.89 -6.18
CA LYS A 123 0.39 8.74 -7.57
C LYS A 123 0.11 7.29 -7.96
N LEU A 124 0.91 6.33 -7.48
CA LEU A 124 0.61 4.89 -7.68
C LEU A 124 -0.70 4.49 -6.97
N LEU A 125 -1.02 5.12 -5.84
CA LEU A 125 -2.29 4.91 -5.16
C LEU A 125 -3.47 5.68 -5.78
N SER A 126 -3.24 6.34 -6.93
CA SER A 126 -4.21 7.18 -7.66
C SER A 126 -4.76 8.37 -6.86
N TYR A 127 -3.97 8.94 -5.94
CA TYR A 127 -4.34 10.20 -5.28
C TYR A 127 -4.06 11.41 -6.18
N SER A 128 -4.89 12.46 -6.07
CA SER A 128 -4.63 13.75 -6.72
C SER A 128 -3.45 14.46 -6.06
N ASP A 129 -2.80 15.39 -6.78
CA ASP A 129 -1.69 16.17 -6.21
C ASP A 129 -2.09 16.92 -4.94
N GLU A 130 -3.31 17.50 -4.92
CA GLU A 130 -3.77 18.22 -3.74
C GLU A 130 -3.94 17.28 -2.53
N ARG A 131 -4.41 16.05 -2.76
CA ARG A 131 -4.59 15.05 -1.70
C ARG A 131 -3.27 14.51 -1.19
N ILE A 132 -2.33 14.24 -2.10
CA ILE A 132 -0.96 13.82 -1.76
C ILE A 132 -0.34 14.86 -0.85
N GLU A 133 -0.39 16.13 -1.25
CA GLU A 133 0.30 17.16 -0.49
C GLU A 133 -0.40 17.49 0.84
N ALA A 134 -1.73 17.36 0.88
CA ALA A 134 -2.47 17.41 2.13
C ALA A 134 -2.03 16.29 3.10
N PHE A 135 -1.87 15.06 2.61
CA PHE A 135 -1.43 13.93 3.45
C PHE A 135 0.00 14.14 3.97
N ILE A 136 0.95 14.53 3.12
CA ILE A 136 2.34 14.77 3.52
C ILE A 136 2.44 15.90 4.54
N LYS A 137 1.61 16.95 4.41
CA LYS A 137 1.58 18.08 5.35
C LYS A 137 0.93 17.74 6.69
N GLN A 138 -0.12 16.92 6.68
CA GLN A 138 -0.84 16.50 7.88
C GLN A 138 -0.14 15.37 8.64
N ASN A 139 0.78 14.67 7.98
CA ASN A 139 1.59 13.66 8.64
C ASN A 139 2.63 14.30 9.57
N HIS A 140 2.39 14.17 10.87
CA HIS A 140 3.28 14.63 11.94
C HIS A 140 4.20 13.51 12.47
N ASP A 141 4.00 12.27 12.01
CA ASP A 141 4.80 11.09 12.34
C ASP A 141 5.62 10.69 11.10
N LYS A 142 6.57 11.57 10.77
CA LYS A 142 7.43 11.45 9.59
C LYS A 142 8.60 10.51 9.86
N GLU A 143 9.26 10.07 8.78
CA GLU A 143 10.48 9.29 8.89
C GLU A 143 11.63 10.07 9.58
N ASP A 144 12.57 9.34 10.19
CA ASP A 144 13.74 9.95 10.84
C ASP A 144 14.80 10.38 9.82
#